data_AF-A0ABD0QJG0-F1
#
_entry.id   AF-A0ABD0QJG0-F1
#
_cell.length_a   1.000
_cell.length_b   1.000
_cell.length_c   1.000
_cell.angle_alpha   90.00
_cell.angle_beta   90.00
_cell.angle_gamma   90.00
#
_symmetry.space_group_name_H-M   'P 1'
#
loop_
_entity.id
_entity.type
_entity.pdbx_description
1 polymer ?
#
loop_
_entity_poly.entity_id
_entity_poly.type
_entity_poly.pdbx_seq_one_letter_code
_entity_poly.pdbx_strand_id
1 'polypeptide(L)'
;MRGEEDRQHGGDSTSENVFTGLETISKQISDLKSELKEDLKSFKDEIKHDMREEFLEFKQEVNQQLSTNMLAMQEHSKKINEMETRIDVAETWSAEANVALQQAIKDQQKLEDRLNDTESRARRNNIRIHGVPENAEQGSVMEFVEKMLRSELELGDVDLQIQRAHRALAPRPGPNSRPRSIIVNFQQYSTKEMVIQKAWRKKIMMEEKPLYFDHDYTVTVLRQRKAYINIKKVLKEKGIRFQTPFNRIRIYWEGGVQVYGSAWEAAQELRRRGYSVEVPERPPGKSHLLDRLQRATSWQRVGSTTSVDTARRAKERLREFEHGHSSV
;
A
#
# COMPACT_ATOMS: atom_id res chain seq x y z
N MET A 1 -72.16 103.08 54.39
CA MET A 1 -72.06 103.88 55.63
C MET A 1 -70.60 103.91 56.05
N ARG A 2 -70.17 105.07 56.57
CA ARG A 2 -68.81 105.55 56.88
C ARG A 2 -67.97 104.67 57.83
N GLY A 3 -66.64 104.87 57.76
CA GLY A 3 -65.76 104.89 58.94
C GLY A 3 -64.28 104.62 58.65
N GLU A 4 -63.42 105.62 58.88
CA GLU A 4 -61.94 105.65 58.69
C GLU A 4 -61.12 105.31 59.96
N GLU A 5 -59.79 105.25 59.77
CA GLU A 5 -58.65 105.65 60.65
C GLU A 5 -57.68 104.58 61.25
N ASP A 6 -56.54 104.40 60.57
CA ASP A 6 -55.16 104.90 60.86
C ASP A 6 -54.38 104.59 62.18
N ARG A 7 -53.18 103.96 62.04
CA ARG A 7 -51.80 104.39 62.49
C ARG A 7 -50.82 103.31 63.01
N GLN A 8 -49.52 103.60 62.73
CA GLN A 8 -48.28 102.78 62.69
C GLN A 8 -47.33 102.88 63.92
N HIS A 9 -46.22 102.09 63.84
CA HIS A 9 -44.80 102.22 64.34
C HIS A 9 -44.38 101.13 65.36
N GLY A 10 -43.18 100.52 65.37
CA GLY A 10 -41.91 100.59 64.63
C GLY A 10 -40.77 99.91 65.46
N GLY A 11 -39.77 99.25 64.84
CA GLY A 11 -38.56 98.71 65.52
C GLY A 11 -37.77 97.64 64.73
N ASP A 12 -36.60 98.03 64.18
CA ASP A 12 -35.67 97.26 63.32
C ASP A 12 -34.21 97.75 63.56
N SER A 13 -33.17 96.91 63.34
CA SER A 13 -31.78 97.32 62.93
C SER A 13 -30.63 96.30 63.19
N THR A 14 -30.75 95.29 64.06
CA THR A 14 -29.69 94.25 64.22
C THR A 14 -30.00 92.96 63.46
N SER A 15 -31.27 92.77 63.11
CA SER A 15 -31.78 91.74 62.20
C SER A 15 -31.30 91.92 60.77
N GLU A 16 -31.25 93.16 60.25
CA GLU A 16 -30.99 93.43 58.83
C GLU A 16 -29.58 93.01 58.33
N ASN A 17 -28.52 93.20 59.12
CA ASN A 17 -27.15 92.81 58.70
C ASN A 17 -26.91 91.30 58.72
N VAL A 18 -27.57 90.56 59.61
CA VAL A 18 -27.53 89.10 59.62
C VAL A 18 -28.42 88.54 58.50
N PHE A 19 -29.56 89.18 58.24
CA PHE A 19 -30.51 88.80 57.19
C PHE A 19 -29.91 88.96 55.79
N THR A 20 -29.21 90.07 55.52
CA THR A 20 -28.53 90.33 54.25
C THR A 20 -27.34 89.39 53.99
N GLY A 21 -26.57 89.02 55.02
CA GLY A 21 -25.51 88.01 54.90
C GLY A 21 -26.07 86.61 54.62
N LEU A 22 -27.21 86.26 55.22
CA LEU A 22 -27.89 84.98 55.04
C LEU A 22 -28.59 84.90 53.67
N GLU A 23 -29.13 86.00 53.16
CA GLU A 23 -29.59 86.13 51.77
C GLU A 23 -28.45 85.98 50.76
N THR A 24 -27.28 86.56 51.05
CA THR A 24 -26.10 86.45 50.17
C THR A 24 -25.58 85.02 50.11
N ILE A 25 -25.50 84.32 51.25
CA ILE A 25 -25.12 82.89 51.31
C ILE A 25 -26.19 82.03 50.64
N SER A 26 -27.47 82.31 50.84
CA SER A 26 -28.58 81.59 50.18
C SER A 26 -28.51 81.75 48.66
N LYS A 27 -28.20 82.95 48.17
CA LYS A 27 -27.98 83.23 46.75
C LYS A 27 -26.77 82.46 46.22
N GLN A 28 -25.64 82.46 46.93
CA GLN A 28 -24.46 81.67 46.57
C GLN A 28 -24.73 80.15 46.55
N ILE A 29 -25.50 79.61 47.50
CA ILE A 29 -25.91 78.20 47.53
C ILE A 29 -26.84 77.88 46.35
N SER A 30 -27.75 78.80 46.02
CA SER A 30 -28.62 78.66 44.86
C SER A 30 -27.84 78.68 43.54
N ASP A 31 -26.87 79.59 43.42
CA ASP A 31 -26.00 79.71 42.26
C ASP A 31 -25.13 78.46 42.10
N LEU A 32 -24.47 77.99 43.18
CA LEU A 32 -23.73 76.72 43.22
C LEU A 32 -24.60 75.51 42.87
N LYS A 33 -25.83 75.46 43.36
CA LYS A 33 -26.78 74.39 43.02
C LYS A 33 -27.16 74.44 41.53
N SER A 34 -27.25 75.64 40.96
CA SER A 34 -27.55 75.83 39.54
C SER A 34 -26.38 75.38 38.67
N GLU A 35 -25.14 75.78 39.01
CA GLU A 35 -23.90 75.34 38.36
C GLU A 35 -23.74 73.83 38.43
N LEU A 36 -23.86 73.24 39.63
CA LEU A 36 -23.75 71.79 39.81
C LEU A 36 -24.78 71.03 38.98
N LYS A 37 -25.98 71.60 38.78
CA LYS A 37 -27.04 70.99 37.98
C LYS A 37 -26.77 71.12 36.48
N GLU A 38 -26.15 72.22 36.04
CA GLU A 38 -25.65 72.36 34.68
C GLU A 38 -24.48 71.41 34.42
N ASP A 39 -23.52 71.29 35.33
CA ASP A 39 -22.39 70.35 35.24
C ASP A 39 -22.86 68.89 35.24
N LEU A 40 -23.84 68.52 36.07
CA LEU A 40 -24.39 67.17 36.05
C LEU A 40 -25.10 66.88 34.72
N LYS A 41 -25.69 67.91 34.12
CA LYS A 41 -26.40 67.79 32.84
C LYS A 41 -25.39 67.69 31.69
N SER A 42 -24.35 68.51 31.67
CA SER A 42 -23.26 68.45 30.69
C SER A 42 -22.57 67.10 30.77
N PHE A 43 -22.17 66.66 31.96
CA PHE A 43 -21.53 65.35 32.20
C PHE A 43 -22.40 64.18 31.74
N LYS A 44 -23.71 64.22 32.02
CA LYS A 44 -24.65 63.20 31.56
C LYS A 44 -24.77 63.18 30.03
N ASP A 45 -24.81 64.36 29.40
CA ASP A 45 -24.91 64.48 27.95
C ASP A 45 -23.61 64.02 27.27
N GLU A 46 -22.45 64.29 27.89
CA GLU A 46 -21.12 63.85 27.47
C GLU A 46 -20.98 62.32 27.54
N ILE A 47 -21.28 61.69 28.69
CA ILE A 47 -21.30 60.22 28.81
C ILE A 47 -22.23 59.59 27.77
N LYS A 48 -23.41 60.18 27.57
CA LYS A 48 -24.39 59.65 26.61
C LYS A 48 -23.91 59.79 25.17
N HIS A 49 -23.09 60.80 24.88
CA HIS A 49 -22.46 60.99 23.59
C HIS A 49 -21.34 59.97 23.38
N ASP A 50 -20.40 59.86 24.32
CA ASP A 50 -19.28 58.91 24.27
C ASP A 50 -19.77 57.47 24.11
N MET A 51 -20.74 57.05 24.95
CA MET A 51 -21.32 55.71 24.85
C MET A 51 -21.99 55.46 23.50
N ARG A 52 -22.57 56.49 22.86
CA ARG A 52 -23.17 56.34 21.54
C ARG A 52 -22.10 56.19 20.47
N GLU A 53 -21.04 56.99 20.54
CA GLU A 53 -19.91 56.90 19.60
C GLU A 53 -19.22 55.54 19.71
N GLU A 54 -18.81 55.13 20.90
CA GLU A 54 -18.18 53.81 21.11
C GLU A 54 -19.09 52.66 20.64
N PHE A 55 -20.40 52.75 20.87
CA PHE A 55 -21.33 51.72 20.40
C PHE A 55 -21.50 51.71 18.88
N LEU A 56 -21.46 52.89 18.24
CA LEU A 56 -21.48 53.02 16.78
C LEU A 56 -20.20 52.45 16.15
N GLU A 57 -19.04 52.76 16.72
CA GLU A 57 -17.75 52.22 16.32
C GLU A 57 -17.70 50.70 16.51
N PHE A 58 -18.08 50.20 17.68
CA PHE A 58 -18.16 48.76 17.95
C PHE A 58 -19.09 48.05 16.96
N LYS A 59 -20.27 48.62 16.69
CA LYS A 59 -21.21 48.05 15.71
C LYS A 59 -20.60 48.03 14.30
N GLN A 60 -19.86 49.06 13.91
CA GLN A 60 -19.17 49.09 12.62
C GLN A 60 -18.07 48.02 12.56
N GLU A 61 -17.23 47.92 13.59
CA GLU A 61 -16.15 46.94 13.66
C GLU A 61 -16.69 45.51 13.62
N VAL A 62 -17.71 45.19 14.43
CA VAL A 62 -18.35 43.86 14.42
C VAL A 62 -18.94 43.52 13.04
N ASN A 63 -19.62 44.47 12.39
CA ASN A 63 -20.15 44.24 11.05
C ASN A 63 -19.04 44.04 10.01
N GLN A 64 -17.92 44.75 10.14
CA GLN A 64 -16.77 44.61 9.25
C GLN A 64 -16.08 43.26 9.45
N GLN A 65 -15.89 42.81 10.69
CA GLN A 65 -15.35 41.50 11.01
C GLN A 65 -16.28 40.37 10.53
N LEU A 66 -17.60 40.50 10.74
CA LEU A 66 -18.58 39.53 10.27
C LEU A 66 -18.58 39.40 8.75
N SER A 67 -18.47 40.54 8.04
CA SER A 67 -18.38 40.57 6.57
C SER A 67 -17.11 39.88 6.09
N THR A 68 -15.97 40.17 6.73
CA THR A 68 -14.68 39.53 6.42
C THR A 68 -14.75 38.01 6.63
N ASN A 69 -15.32 37.57 7.75
CA ASN A 69 -15.49 36.15 8.06
C ASN A 69 -16.42 35.44 7.07
N MET A 70 -17.52 36.10 6.66
CA MET A 70 -18.43 35.55 5.65
C MET A 70 -17.72 35.35 4.29
N LEU A 71 -16.92 36.31 3.86
CA LEU A 71 -16.11 36.18 2.63
C LEU A 71 -15.08 35.05 2.75
N ALA A 72 -14.40 34.94 3.88
CA ALA A 72 -13.46 33.85 4.14
C ALA A 72 -14.15 32.47 4.14
N MET A 73 -15.35 32.36 4.73
CA MET A 73 -16.15 31.13 4.70
C MET A 73 -16.57 30.74 3.29
N GLN A 74 -16.98 31.71 2.46
CA GLN A 74 -17.31 31.46 1.05
C GLN A 74 -16.09 30.96 0.27
N GLU A 75 -14.92 31.55 0.49
CA GLU A 75 -13.67 31.13 -0.14
C GLU A 75 -13.24 29.73 0.31
N HIS A 76 -13.33 29.43 1.61
CA HIS A 76 -13.07 28.10 2.13
C HIS A 76 -14.05 27.05 1.57
N SER A 77 -15.33 27.40 1.44
CA SER A 77 -16.34 26.51 0.83
C SER A 77 -15.98 26.16 -0.62
N LYS A 78 -15.53 27.14 -1.41
CA LYS A 78 -15.03 26.88 -2.78
C LYS A 78 -13.83 25.95 -2.80
N LYS A 79 -12.83 26.20 -1.94
CA LYS A 79 -11.63 25.35 -1.84
C LYS A 79 -11.96 23.93 -1.40
N ILE A 80 -12.90 23.76 -0.46
CA ILE A 80 -13.35 22.44 -0.01
C ILE A 80 -14.00 21.69 -1.17
N ASN A 81 -14.91 22.31 -1.92
CA ASN A 81 -15.53 21.68 -3.09
C ASN A 81 -14.48 21.26 -4.14
N GLU A 82 -13.49 22.12 -4.41
CA GLU A 82 -12.39 21.79 -5.33
C GLU A 82 -11.56 20.60 -4.81
N MET A 83 -11.23 20.58 -3.52
CA MET A 83 -10.53 19.45 -2.90
C MET A 83 -11.34 18.16 -2.96
N GLU A 84 -12.64 18.20 -2.69
CA GLU A 84 -13.53 17.04 -2.80
C GLU A 84 -13.53 16.47 -4.23
N THR A 85 -13.64 17.31 -5.25
CA THR A 85 -13.59 16.83 -6.65
C THR A 85 -12.23 16.22 -6.99
N ARG A 86 -11.12 16.81 -6.53
CA ARG A 86 -9.77 16.27 -6.76
C ARG A 86 -9.56 14.95 -6.02
N ILE A 87 -10.10 14.82 -4.82
CA ILE A 87 -10.05 13.58 -4.04
C ILE A 87 -10.86 12.49 -4.76
N ASP A 88 -12.07 12.79 -5.23
CA ASP A 88 -12.90 11.81 -5.95
C ASP A 88 -12.22 11.28 -7.22
N VAL A 89 -11.59 12.18 -7.99
CA VAL A 89 -10.79 11.80 -9.17
C VAL A 89 -9.58 10.94 -8.77
N ALA A 90 -8.86 11.33 -7.72
CA ALA A 90 -7.68 10.59 -7.25
C ALA A 90 -8.06 9.20 -6.70
N GLU A 91 -9.16 9.09 -5.98
CA GLU A 91 -9.70 7.83 -5.47
C GLU A 91 -10.14 6.91 -6.61
N THR A 92 -10.87 7.45 -7.59
CA THR A 92 -11.30 6.71 -8.79
C THR A 92 -10.09 6.18 -9.56
N TRP A 93 -9.10 7.05 -9.82
CA TRP A 93 -7.88 6.64 -10.50
C TRP A 93 -7.09 5.59 -9.72
N SER A 94 -6.99 5.73 -8.39
CA SER A 94 -6.33 4.76 -7.52
C SER A 94 -7.03 3.39 -7.56
N ALA A 95 -8.36 3.36 -7.57
CA ALA A 95 -9.13 2.12 -7.71
C ALA A 95 -8.90 1.45 -9.07
N GLU A 96 -8.97 2.20 -10.16
CA GLU A 96 -8.72 1.70 -11.52
C GLU A 96 -7.28 1.20 -11.69
N ALA A 97 -6.30 1.97 -11.20
CA ALA A 97 -4.89 1.60 -11.23
C ALA A 97 -4.64 0.30 -10.43
N ASN A 98 -5.28 0.13 -9.27
CA ASN A 98 -5.17 -1.11 -8.50
C ASN A 98 -5.72 -2.32 -9.26
N VAL A 99 -6.87 -2.18 -9.93
CA VAL A 99 -7.44 -3.26 -10.77
C VAL A 99 -6.49 -3.60 -11.92
N ALA A 100 -5.97 -2.59 -12.62
CA ALA A 100 -5.02 -2.77 -13.72
C ALA A 100 -3.73 -3.45 -13.24
N LEU A 101 -3.18 -3.06 -12.08
CA LEU A 101 -2.00 -3.69 -11.49
C LEU A 101 -2.25 -5.15 -11.11
N GLN A 102 -3.40 -5.46 -10.50
CA GLN A 102 -3.76 -6.84 -10.19
C GLN A 102 -3.84 -7.70 -11.47
N GLN A 103 -4.43 -7.16 -12.53
CA GLN A 103 -4.53 -7.86 -13.81
C GLN A 103 -3.14 -8.06 -14.45
N ALA A 104 -2.30 -7.03 -14.48
CA ALA A 104 -0.95 -7.09 -15.01
C ALA A 104 -0.09 -8.14 -14.28
N ILE A 105 -0.17 -8.22 -12.95
CA ILE A 105 0.55 -9.24 -12.15
C ILE A 105 0.07 -10.65 -12.51
N LYS A 106 -1.25 -10.86 -12.66
CA LYS A 106 -1.82 -12.15 -13.08
C LYS A 106 -1.35 -12.55 -14.48
N ASP A 107 -1.34 -11.61 -15.42
CA ASP A 107 -0.93 -11.91 -16.79
C ASP A 107 0.58 -12.13 -16.90
N GLN A 108 1.38 -11.39 -16.14
CA GLN A 108 2.81 -11.66 -16.02
C GLN A 108 3.07 -13.07 -15.48
N GLN A 109 2.32 -13.53 -14.48
CA GLN A 109 2.43 -14.90 -13.98
C GLN A 109 2.09 -15.93 -15.06
N LYS A 110 0.99 -15.74 -15.78
CA LYS A 110 0.61 -16.64 -16.90
C LYS A 110 1.68 -16.69 -17.99
N LEU A 111 2.28 -15.54 -18.31
CA LEU A 111 3.35 -15.46 -19.31
C LEU A 111 4.60 -16.20 -18.86
N GLU A 112 5.02 -16.02 -17.61
CA GLU A 112 6.15 -16.74 -17.02
C GLU A 112 5.90 -18.26 -17.00
N ASP A 113 4.69 -18.69 -16.66
CA ASP A 113 4.33 -20.12 -16.65
C ASP A 113 4.35 -20.71 -18.07
N ARG A 114 3.81 -19.99 -19.06
CA ARG A 114 3.83 -20.39 -20.48
C ARG A 114 5.25 -20.41 -21.06
N LEU A 115 6.07 -19.42 -20.72
CA LEU A 115 7.48 -19.36 -21.13
C LEU A 115 8.24 -20.57 -20.58
N ASN A 116 8.08 -20.85 -19.28
CA ASN A 116 8.76 -21.96 -18.63
C ASN A 116 8.28 -23.33 -19.16
N ASP A 117 6.99 -23.49 -19.44
CA ASP A 117 6.45 -24.71 -20.06
C ASP A 117 6.98 -24.92 -21.48
N THR A 118 7.01 -23.86 -22.30
CA THR A 118 7.57 -23.90 -23.66
C THR A 118 9.05 -24.26 -23.64
N GLU A 119 9.83 -23.60 -22.79
CA GLU A 119 11.26 -23.87 -22.61
C GLU A 119 11.49 -25.31 -22.11
N SER A 120 10.68 -25.78 -21.17
CA SER A 120 10.77 -27.15 -20.63
C SER A 120 10.48 -28.21 -21.71
N ARG A 121 9.49 -27.97 -22.57
CA ARG A 121 9.16 -28.87 -23.69
C ARG A 121 10.28 -28.90 -24.74
N ALA A 122 10.84 -27.73 -25.08
CA ALA A 122 11.95 -27.63 -26.01
C ALA A 122 13.20 -28.38 -25.52
N ARG A 123 13.42 -28.44 -24.20
CA ARG A 123 14.56 -29.15 -23.58
C ARG A 123 14.28 -30.61 -23.21
N ARG A 124 13.08 -31.13 -23.48
CA ARG A 124 12.68 -32.48 -23.02
C ARG A 124 13.57 -33.60 -23.56
N ASN A 125 14.05 -33.42 -24.79
CA ASN A 125 14.96 -34.35 -25.46
C ASN A 125 16.44 -34.04 -25.20
N ASN A 126 16.75 -33.13 -24.27
CA ASN A 126 18.11 -32.79 -23.91
C ASN A 126 18.56 -33.53 -22.65
N ILE A 127 19.82 -33.92 -22.61
CA ILE A 127 20.55 -34.22 -21.37
C ILE A 127 21.68 -33.22 -21.20
N ARG A 128 22.12 -33.08 -19.96
CA ARG A 128 23.27 -32.27 -19.59
C ARG A 128 24.32 -33.15 -18.91
N ILE A 129 25.54 -33.07 -19.41
CA ILE A 129 26.70 -33.81 -18.91
C ILE A 129 27.62 -32.82 -18.19
N HIS A 130 27.94 -33.10 -16.94
CA HIS A 130 28.81 -32.29 -16.10
C HIS A 130 30.12 -33.02 -15.81
N GLY A 131 31.21 -32.25 -15.69
CA GLY A 131 32.51 -32.76 -15.26
C GLY A 131 33.47 -33.09 -16.41
N VAL A 132 33.05 -32.95 -17.67
CA VAL A 132 33.93 -33.18 -18.83
C VAL A 132 35.00 -32.07 -18.88
N PRO A 133 36.30 -32.40 -18.76
CA PRO A 133 37.40 -31.43 -18.80
C PRO A 133 37.33 -30.58 -20.07
N GLU A 134 37.59 -29.27 -19.96
CA GLU A 134 37.60 -28.38 -21.13
C GLU A 134 38.66 -28.86 -22.15
N ASN A 135 38.31 -28.86 -23.44
CA ASN A 135 39.13 -29.32 -24.57
C ASN A 135 39.34 -30.85 -24.68
N ALA A 136 38.71 -31.66 -23.84
CA ALA A 136 38.78 -33.11 -23.97
C ALA A 136 38.18 -33.64 -25.30
N GLU A 137 37.33 -32.84 -25.94
CA GLU A 137 36.67 -33.21 -27.20
C GLU A 137 37.59 -33.15 -28.42
N GLN A 138 38.70 -32.40 -28.34
CA GLN A 138 39.72 -32.28 -29.38
C GLN A 138 39.17 -32.05 -30.80
N GLY A 139 38.07 -31.27 -30.92
CA GLY A 139 37.38 -31.04 -32.18
C GLY A 139 35.86 -31.04 -32.01
N SER A 140 35.19 -32.01 -32.62
CA SER A 140 33.73 -32.12 -32.62
C SER A 140 33.20 -32.64 -31.27
N VAL A 141 32.46 -31.78 -30.56
CA VAL A 141 31.77 -32.16 -29.32
C VAL A 141 30.77 -33.30 -29.55
N MET A 142 30.14 -33.34 -30.74
CA MET A 142 29.17 -34.38 -31.09
C MET A 142 29.83 -35.75 -31.21
N GLU A 143 30.92 -35.86 -31.98
CA GLU A 143 31.65 -37.12 -32.15
C GLU A 143 32.24 -37.61 -30.83
N PHE A 144 32.80 -36.70 -30.03
CA PHE A 144 33.30 -37.02 -28.70
C PHE A 144 32.20 -37.61 -27.80
N VAL A 145 31.05 -36.93 -27.70
CA VAL A 145 29.93 -37.38 -26.88
C VAL A 145 29.41 -38.72 -27.36
N GLU A 146 29.22 -38.90 -28.67
CA GLU A 146 28.71 -40.14 -29.23
C GLU A 146 29.66 -41.32 -28.91
N LYS A 147 30.96 -41.14 -29.15
CA LYS A 147 31.97 -42.16 -28.85
C LYS A 147 31.99 -42.51 -27.37
N MET A 148 31.99 -41.50 -26.50
CA MET A 148 32.00 -41.67 -25.04
C MET A 148 30.74 -42.38 -24.55
N LEU A 149 29.55 -41.99 -25.02
CA LEU A 149 28.31 -42.66 -24.63
C LEU A 149 28.29 -44.12 -25.09
N ARG A 150 28.77 -44.42 -26.30
CA ARG A 150 28.84 -45.80 -26.81
C ARG A 150 29.79 -46.67 -26.00
N SER A 151 30.99 -46.16 -25.68
CA SER A 151 31.99 -46.91 -24.91
C SER A 151 31.58 -47.10 -23.46
N GLU A 152 31.13 -46.04 -22.80
CA GLU A 152 30.85 -46.05 -21.36
C GLU A 152 29.53 -46.75 -21.02
N LEU A 153 28.51 -46.67 -21.89
CA LEU A 153 27.18 -47.23 -21.62
C LEU A 153 26.90 -48.56 -22.35
N GLU A 154 27.90 -49.11 -23.05
CA GLU A 154 27.81 -50.39 -23.76
C GLU A 154 26.56 -50.43 -24.65
N LEU A 155 26.42 -49.41 -25.51
CA LEU A 155 25.21 -49.20 -26.33
C LEU A 155 25.19 -50.03 -27.62
N GLY A 156 26.28 -50.73 -27.94
CA GLY A 156 26.42 -51.48 -29.19
C GLY A 156 26.16 -50.61 -30.42
N ASP A 157 25.46 -51.18 -31.40
CA ASP A 157 25.08 -50.51 -32.65
C ASP A 157 23.78 -49.72 -32.57
N VAL A 158 23.28 -49.42 -31.36
CA VAL A 158 22.09 -48.56 -31.22
C VAL A 158 22.39 -47.18 -31.80
N ASP A 159 21.56 -46.76 -32.74
CA ASP A 159 21.64 -45.43 -33.31
C ASP A 159 21.15 -44.38 -32.30
N LEU A 160 22.06 -43.51 -31.85
CA LEU A 160 21.75 -42.52 -30.83
C LEU A 160 20.97 -41.33 -31.39
N GLN A 161 20.98 -41.11 -32.72
CA GLN A 161 20.25 -40.02 -33.38
C GLN A 161 20.43 -38.66 -32.65
N ILE A 162 21.68 -38.32 -32.34
CA ILE A 162 22.02 -37.05 -31.68
C ILE A 162 21.94 -35.94 -32.72
N GLN A 163 21.02 -34.99 -32.55
CA GLN A 163 20.86 -33.88 -33.49
C GLN A 163 21.88 -32.77 -33.24
N ARG A 164 22.23 -32.53 -31.97
CA ARG A 164 23.18 -31.48 -31.58
C ARG A 164 23.86 -31.79 -30.26
N ALA A 165 25.17 -31.57 -30.19
CA ALA A 165 25.90 -31.53 -28.93
C ALA A 165 26.82 -30.31 -28.89
N HIS A 166 26.82 -29.60 -27.76
CA HIS A 166 27.66 -28.41 -27.60
C HIS A 166 27.89 -28.11 -26.12
N ARG A 167 28.99 -27.41 -25.80
CA ARG A 167 29.18 -26.85 -24.46
C ARG A 167 28.21 -25.71 -24.21
N ALA A 168 27.83 -25.55 -22.94
CA ALA A 168 27.04 -24.40 -22.51
C ALA A 168 27.76 -23.08 -22.90
N LEU A 169 26.98 -22.11 -23.38
CA LEU A 169 27.47 -20.83 -23.92
C LEU A 169 28.06 -19.86 -22.87
N ALA A 170 28.35 -20.35 -21.67
CA ALA A 170 29.01 -19.55 -20.64
C ALA A 170 30.48 -19.25 -21.03
N PRO A 171 31.04 -18.13 -20.55
CA PRO A 171 32.46 -17.84 -20.67
C PRO A 171 33.31 -19.01 -20.18
N ARG A 172 34.47 -19.20 -20.79
CA ARG A 172 35.37 -20.30 -20.41
C ARG A 172 35.82 -20.11 -18.96
N PRO A 173 35.64 -21.12 -18.10
CA PRO A 173 36.10 -21.07 -16.72
C PRO A 173 37.63 -21.09 -16.66
N GLY A 174 38.22 -20.50 -15.62
CA GLY A 174 39.66 -20.58 -15.36
C GLY A 174 40.12 -22.01 -14.98
N PRO A 175 41.43 -22.28 -14.93
CA PRO A 175 42.00 -23.63 -14.78
C PRO A 175 41.50 -24.40 -13.55
N ASN A 176 41.16 -23.70 -12.46
CA ASN A 176 40.70 -24.30 -11.20
C ASN A 176 39.18 -24.22 -10.98
N SER A 177 38.43 -23.79 -12.00
CA SER A 177 36.98 -23.66 -11.95
C SER A 177 36.29 -24.87 -12.56
N ARG A 178 35.01 -25.09 -12.22
CA ARG A 178 34.23 -26.21 -12.76
C ARG A 178 34.08 -26.07 -14.28
N PRO A 179 34.32 -27.13 -15.08
CA PRO A 179 34.19 -27.07 -16.52
C PRO A 179 32.72 -26.85 -16.94
N ARG A 180 32.52 -26.26 -18.12
CA ARG A 180 31.19 -26.06 -18.68
C ARG A 180 30.55 -27.40 -19.00
N SER A 181 29.26 -27.51 -18.67
CA SER A 181 28.49 -28.69 -19.03
C SER A 181 28.29 -28.80 -20.54
N ILE A 182 28.19 -30.03 -21.03
CA ILE A 182 27.80 -30.32 -22.41
C ILE A 182 26.29 -30.57 -22.45
N ILE A 183 25.60 -29.94 -23.40
CA ILE A 183 24.18 -30.16 -23.68
C ILE A 183 24.09 -31.04 -24.92
N VAL A 184 23.36 -32.14 -24.82
CA VAL A 184 23.17 -33.11 -25.90
C VAL A 184 21.68 -33.23 -26.17
N ASN A 185 21.28 -32.92 -27.40
CA ASN A 185 19.91 -33.01 -27.88
C ASN A 185 19.75 -34.25 -28.76
N PHE A 186 18.78 -35.09 -28.41
CA PHE A 186 18.42 -36.30 -29.13
C PHE A 186 17.19 -36.07 -29.99
N GLN A 187 17.09 -36.78 -31.11
CA GLN A 187 15.90 -36.74 -31.96
C GLN A 187 14.69 -37.40 -31.27
N GLN A 188 14.92 -38.53 -30.60
CA GLN A 188 13.86 -39.32 -29.96
C GLN A 188 13.95 -39.27 -28.43
N TYR A 189 12.81 -39.03 -27.79
CA TYR A 189 12.69 -39.01 -26.33
C TYR A 189 13.05 -40.37 -25.69
N SER A 190 12.64 -41.47 -26.32
CA SER A 190 12.92 -42.85 -25.88
C SER A 190 14.42 -43.13 -25.80
N THR A 191 15.18 -42.77 -26.85
CA THR A 191 16.64 -42.92 -26.90
C THR A 191 17.30 -42.12 -25.78
N LYS A 192 16.90 -40.86 -25.60
CA LYS A 192 17.39 -40.01 -24.52
C LYS A 192 17.13 -40.61 -23.14
N GLU A 193 15.92 -41.15 -22.89
CA GLU A 193 15.56 -41.76 -21.61
C GLU A 193 16.35 -43.06 -21.37
N MET A 194 16.56 -43.88 -22.39
CA MET A 194 17.40 -45.07 -22.30
C MET A 194 18.84 -44.72 -21.92
N VAL A 195 19.43 -43.73 -22.61
CA VAL A 195 20.81 -43.26 -22.36
C VAL A 195 20.95 -42.74 -20.93
N ILE A 196 20.08 -41.83 -20.49
CA ILE A 196 20.20 -41.23 -19.15
C ILE A 196 19.98 -42.27 -18.04
N GLN A 197 19.06 -43.21 -18.22
CA GLN A 197 18.82 -44.27 -17.24
C GLN A 197 20.01 -45.23 -17.12
N LYS A 198 20.66 -45.60 -18.24
CA LYS A 198 21.90 -46.37 -18.19
C LYS A 198 23.01 -45.60 -17.49
N ALA A 199 23.15 -44.30 -17.80
CA ALA A 199 24.15 -43.43 -17.19
C ALA A 199 23.94 -43.26 -15.67
N TRP A 200 22.70 -43.30 -15.17
CA TRP A 200 22.45 -43.27 -13.72
C TRP A 200 22.73 -44.58 -12.99
N ARG A 201 22.84 -45.71 -13.70
CA ARG A 201 23.14 -47.03 -13.10
C ARG A 201 24.64 -47.28 -12.99
N LYS A 202 25.45 -46.63 -13.82
CA LYS A 202 26.91 -46.82 -13.89
C LYS A 202 27.63 -45.54 -13.48
N LYS A 203 28.66 -45.65 -12.65
CA LYS A 203 29.54 -44.52 -12.33
C LYS A 203 30.56 -44.36 -13.45
N ILE A 204 30.41 -43.32 -14.26
CA ILE A 204 31.33 -43.01 -15.35
C ILE A 204 32.41 -42.06 -14.82
N MET A 205 33.68 -42.38 -15.10
CA MET A 205 34.84 -41.63 -14.64
C MET A 205 35.65 -41.15 -15.83
N MET A 206 36.13 -39.91 -15.78
CA MET A 206 37.04 -39.33 -16.77
C MET A 206 38.13 -38.55 -16.05
N GLU A 207 39.40 -38.83 -16.33
CA GLU A 207 40.55 -38.25 -15.61
C GLU A 207 40.39 -38.34 -14.08
N GLU A 208 39.99 -39.52 -13.58
CA GLU A 208 39.73 -39.79 -12.16
C GLU A 208 38.60 -38.97 -11.51
N LYS A 209 37.85 -38.19 -12.30
CA LYS A 209 36.70 -37.41 -11.85
C LYS A 209 35.39 -38.02 -12.34
N PRO A 210 34.34 -38.10 -11.48
CA PRO A 210 33.05 -38.62 -11.90
C PRO A 210 32.34 -37.66 -12.85
N LEU A 211 31.77 -38.20 -13.93
CA LEU A 211 30.83 -37.48 -14.78
C LEU A 211 29.42 -37.59 -14.20
N TYR A 212 28.67 -36.50 -14.29
CA TYR A 212 27.27 -36.47 -13.86
C TYR A 212 26.35 -36.19 -15.03
N PHE A 213 25.33 -37.02 -15.17
CA PHE A 213 24.30 -36.90 -16.18
C PHE A 213 23.02 -36.43 -15.51
N ASP A 214 22.39 -35.38 -16.02
CA ASP A 214 21.07 -34.93 -15.56
C ASP A 214 20.23 -34.53 -16.78
N HIS A 215 18.94 -34.35 -16.57
CA HIS A 215 18.09 -33.72 -17.55
C HIS A 215 18.43 -32.23 -17.68
N ASP A 216 18.28 -31.66 -18.87
CA ASP A 216 18.46 -30.22 -19.09
C ASP A 216 17.22 -29.43 -18.65
N TYR A 217 17.06 -29.26 -17.34
CA TYR A 217 15.95 -28.52 -16.77
C TYR A 217 16.09 -27.00 -16.96
N THR A 218 14.94 -26.30 -17.00
CA THR A 218 14.91 -24.83 -16.94
C THR A 218 15.39 -24.33 -15.57
N VAL A 219 15.78 -23.06 -15.51
CA VAL A 219 16.23 -22.43 -14.26
C VAL A 219 15.15 -22.51 -13.18
N THR A 220 13.88 -22.33 -13.54
CA THR A 220 12.74 -22.41 -12.63
C THR A 220 12.61 -23.82 -12.03
N VAL A 221 12.69 -24.86 -12.86
CA VAL A 221 12.61 -26.26 -12.40
C VAL A 221 13.82 -26.61 -11.52
N LEU A 222 15.02 -26.16 -11.88
CA LEU A 222 16.22 -26.35 -11.06
C LEU A 222 16.08 -25.68 -9.69
N ARG A 223 15.52 -24.46 -9.62
CA ARG A 223 15.23 -23.77 -8.37
C ARG A 223 14.24 -24.54 -7.51
N GLN A 224 13.15 -25.04 -8.10
CA GLN A 224 12.17 -25.89 -7.42
C GLN A 224 12.82 -27.19 -6.89
N ARG A 225 13.66 -27.85 -7.70
CA ARG A 225 14.40 -29.05 -7.29
C ARG A 225 15.39 -28.78 -6.15
N LYS A 226 16.04 -27.62 -6.15
CA LYS A 226 16.95 -27.16 -5.10
C LYS A 226 16.23 -26.93 -3.78
N ALA A 227 14.98 -26.46 -3.81
CA ALA A 227 14.17 -26.27 -2.61
C ALA A 227 13.91 -27.59 -1.85
N TYR A 228 13.99 -28.75 -2.50
CA TYR A 228 13.87 -30.05 -1.83
C TYR A 228 15.16 -30.55 -1.15
N ILE A 229 16.29 -29.82 -1.18
CA ILE A 229 17.57 -30.34 -0.65
C ILE A 229 17.46 -30.77 0.82
N ASN A 230 16.93 -29.91 1.69
CA ASN A 230 16.80 -30.20 3.13
C ASN A 230 15.82 -31.35 3.37
N ILE A 231 14.72 -31.37 2.62
CA ILE A 231 13.72 -32.46 2.64
C ILE A 231 14.36 -33.80 2.26
N LYS A 232 15.12 -33.83 1.17
CA LYS A 232 15.83 -35.04 0.71
C LYS A 232 16.86 -35.50 1.72
N LYS A 233 17.54 -34.59 2.41
CA LYS A 233 18.50 -34.92 3.48
C LYS A 233 17.80 -35.68 4.61
N VAL A 234 16.69 -35.14 5.12
CA VAL A 234 15.91 -35.79 6.19
C VAL A 234 15.31 -37.13 5.74
N LEU A 235 14.77 -37.21 4.53
CA LEU A 235 14.24 -38.48 3.99
C LEU A 235 15.34 -39.55 3.89
N LYS A 236 16.55 -39.19 3.47
CA LYS A 236 17.70 -40.10 3.43
C LYS A 236 18.11 -40.55 4.83
N GLU A 237 18.23 -39.63 5.79
CA GLU A 237 18.58 -39.93 7.18
C GLU A 237 17.59 -40.88 7.85
N LYS A 238 16.31 -40.80 7.45
CA LYS A 238 15.23 -41.67 7.96
C LYS A 238 15.00 -42.92 7.12
N GLY A 239 15.80 -43.17 6.08
CA GLY A 239 15.67 -44.35 5.22
C GLY A 239 14.38 -44.39 4.38
N ILE A 240 13.70 -43.25 4.21
CA ILE A 240 12.44 -43.17 3.47
C ILE A 240 12.75 -43.07 1.98
N ARG A 241 12.16 -43.97 1.18
CA ARG A 241 12.34 -43.96 -0.28
C ARG A 241 11.61 -42.75 -0.87
N PHE A 242 12.28 -42.05 -1.80
CA PHE A 242 11.68 -40.95 -2.54
C PHE A 242 12.22 -40.88 -3.98
N GLN A 243 11.50 -40.16 -4.83
CA GLN A 243 11.89 -39.82 -6.19
C GLN A 243 11.55 -38.35 -6.47
N THR A 244 12.27 -37.70 -7.38
CA THR A 244 11.97 -36.32 -7.80
C THR A 244 11.68 -36.28 -9.30
N PRO A 245 10.49 -36.73 -9.73
CA PRO A 245 10.09 -36.60 -11.12
C PRO A 245 9.88 -35.12 -11.49
N PHE A 246 10.64 -34.63 -12.46
CA PHE A 246 10.58 -33.24 -12.93
C PHE A 246 10.71 -32.22 -11.79
N ASN A 247 9.66 -31.51 -11.41
CA ASN A 247 9.66 -30.52 -10.34
C ASN A 247 8.91 -30.95 -9.06
N ARG A 248 8.39 -32.18 -9.01
CA ARG A 248 7.65 -32.71 -7.87
C ARG A 248 8.50 -33.69 -7.08
N ILE A 249 8.16 -33.89 -5.81
CA ILE A 249 8.75 -34.96 -5.00
C ILE A 249 7.69 -36.02 -4.70
N ARG A 250 8.03 -37.27 -4.99
CA ARG A 250 7.24 -38.46 -4.68
C ARG A 250 7.87 -39.15 -3.48
N ILE A 251 7.14 -39.31 -2.39
CA ILE A 251 7.60 -39.95 -1.16
C ILE A 251 6.80 -41.23 -0.96
N TYR A 252 7.51 -42.32 -0.64
CA TYR A 252 6.92 -43.64 -0.41
C TYR A 252 6.78 -43.84 1.10
N TRP A 253 5.59 -43.57 1.62
CA TRP A 253 5.25 -43.78 3.02
C TRP A 253 4.75 -45.22 3.24
N GLU A 254 4.68 -45.65 4.50
CA GLU A 254 4.10 -46.94 4.88
C GLU A 254 2.63 -47.07 4.43
N GLY A 255 1.85 -45.98 4.53
CA GLY A 255 0.46 -45.92 4.10
C GLY A 255 0.23 -45.65 2.61
N GLY A 256 1.29 -45.60 1.80
CA GLY A 256 1.19 -45.41 0.35
C GLY A 256 2.06 -44.28 -0.21
N VAL A 257 2.00 -44.14 -1.53
CA VAL A 257 2.81 -43.18 -2.28
C VAL A 257 2.09 -41.85 -2.38
N GLN A 258 2.75 -40.76 -1.97
CA GLN A 258 2.20 -39.40 -2.10
C GLN A 258 3.15 -38.49 -2.88
N VAL A 259 2.58 -37.61 -3.69
CA VAL A 259 3.31 -36.65 -4.53
C VAL A 259 3.00 -35.23 -4.06
N TYR A 260 4.05 -34.44 -3.87
CA TYR A 260 3.94 -33.04 -3.44
C TYR A 260 4.39 -32.12 -4.58
N GLY A 261 3.62 -31.06 -4.80
CA GLY A 261 3.85 -30.09 -5.88
C GLY A 261 4.92 -29.06 -5.53
N SER A 262 5.20 -28.86 -4.24
CA SER A 262 6.17 -27.89 -3.75
C SER A 262 6.97 -28.40 -2.56
N ALA A 263 8.14 -27.80 -2.33
CA ALA A 263 8.95 -28.06 -1.14
C ALA A 263 8.21 -27.64 0.14
N TRP A 264 7.39 -26.60 0.08
CA TRP A 264 6.60 -26.14 1.22
C TRP A 264 5.53 -27.17 1.65
N GLU A 265 4.80 -27.76 0.70
CA GLU A 265 3.84 -28.84 0.97
C GLU A 265 4.53 -30.06 1.58
N ALA A 266 5.65 -30.49 0.98
CA ALA A 266 6.39 -31.65 1.46
C ALA A 266 7.00 -31.42 2.86
N ALA A 267 7.53 -30.23 3.14
CA ALA A 267 8.09 -29.89 4.45
C ALA A 267 7.04 -29.86 5.56
N GLN A 268 5.84 -29.32 5.28
CA GLN A 268 4.74 -29.35 6.25
C GLN A 268 4.27 -30.76 6.55
N GLU A 269 4.16 -31.61 5.53
CA GLU A 269 3.75 -33.00 5.75
C GLU A 269 4.79 -33.77 6.58
N LEU A 270 6.08 -33.50 6.36
CA LEU A 270 7.16 -34.02 7.21
C LEU A 270 7.02 -33.54 8.65
N ARG A 271 6.75 -32.25 8.87
CA ARG A 271 6.51 -31.70 10.21
C ARG A 271 5.29 -32.31 10.88
N ARG A 272 4.19 -32.49 10.14
CA ARG A 272 2.95 -33.12 10.61
C ARG A 272 3.20 -34.56 11.07
N ARG A 273 4.14 -35.26 10.44
CA ARG A 273 4.58 -36.62 10.79
C ARG A 273 5.69 -36.66 11.85
N GLY A 274 6.05 -35.52 12.45
CA GLY A 274 7.01 -35.44 13.55
C GLY A 274 8.49 -35.34 13.12
N TYR A 275 8.77 -35.11 11.84
CA TYR A 275 10.14 -34.89 11.37
C TYR A 275 10.55 -33.43 11.49
N SER A 276 11.76 -33.17 12.01
CA SER A 276 12.34 -31.83 12.05
C SER A 276 12.87 -31.46 10.67
N VAL A 277 12.20 -30.53 9.99
CA VAL A 277 12.58 -29.99 8.69
C VAL A 277 12.41 -28.47 8.71
N GLU A 278 13.46 -27.77 8.27
CA GLU A 278 13.36 -26.34 7.95
C GLU A 278 12.40 -26.16 6.78
N VAL A 279 11.29 -25.47 7.05
CA VAL A 279 10.32 -25.15 6.01
C VAL A 279 10.90 -23.98 5.21
N PRO A 280 11.18 -24.15 3.90
CA PRO A 280 11.58 -23.03 3.08
C PRO A 280 10.50 -21.96 3.18
N GLU A 281 10.88 -20.68 3.32
CA GLU A 281 9.92 -19.59 3.19
C GLU A 281 9.13 -19.82 1.90
N ARG A 282 7.79 -19.77 2.00
CA ARG A 282 6.95 -19.74 0.81
C ARG A 282 7.50 -18.54 0.02
N PRO A 283 8.13 -18.74 -1.16
CA PRO A 283 8.69 -17.61 -1.89
C PRO A 283 7.56 -16.59 -1.99
N PRO A 284 7.78 -15.30 -1.68
CA PRO A 284 6.75 -14.28 -1.76
C PRO A 284 6.30 -14.25 -3.22
N GLY A 285 5.31 -15.08 -3.50
CA GLY A 285 4.78 -15.24 -4.83
C GLY A 285 4.11 -13.93 -5.17
N LYS A 286 3.90 -13.72 -6.46
CA LYS A 286 3.00 -12.67 -6.93
C LYS A 286 1.61 -12.77 -6.27
N SER A 287 1.23 -13.94 -5.76
CA SER A 287 0.07 -14.12 -4.87
C SER A 287 0.11 -13.22 -3.63
N HIS A 288 1.25 -13.09 -2.94
CA HIS A 288 1.37 -12.23 -1.76
C HIS A 288 1.27 -10.74 -2.12
N LEU A 289 1.80 -10.33 -3.28
CA LEU A 289 1.63 -8.97 -3.80
C LEU A 289 0.16 -8.71 -4.19
N LEU A 290 -0.50 -9.68 -4.81
CA LEU A 290 -1.95 -9.62 -5.08
C LEU A 290 -2.75 -9.51 -3.78
N ASP A 291 -2.46 -10.33 -2.77
CA ASP A 291 -3.13 -10.30 -1.47
C ASP A 291 -2.90 -8.96 -0.75
N ARG A 292 -1.72 -8.34 -0.91
CA ARG A 292 -1.42 -7.01 -0.37
C ARG A 292 -2.19 -5.93 -1.12
N LEU A 293 -2.24 -5.99 -2.45
CA LEU A 293 -2.99 -5.03 -3.27
C LEU A 293 -4.49 -5.12 -2.99
N GLN A 294 -5.03 -6.33 -2.88
CA GLN A 294 -6.43 -6.57 -2.52
C GLN A 294 -6.77 -6.05 -1.11
N ARG A 295 -5.86 -6.22 -0.14
CA ARG A 295 -6.04 -5.67 1.21
C ARG A 295 -5.91 -4.15 1.24
N ALA A 296 -5.04 -3.56 0.43
CA ALA A 296 -4.91 -2.12 0.30
C ALA A 296 -6.15 -1.47 -0.34
N THR A 297 -6.99 -2.25 -1.04
CA THR A 297 -8.24 -1.78 -1.65
C THR A 297 -9.39 -1.62 -0.64
N SER A 298 -9.17 -1.84 0.66
CA SER A 298 -10.22 -1.77 1.70
C SER A 298 -10.67 -0.35 2.06
N TRP A 299 -10.20 0.70 1.37
CA TRP A 299 -10.93 1.96 1.31
C TRP A 299 -12.18 1.73 0.46
N GLN A 300 -13.15 1.01 1.04
CA GLN A 300 -14.49 0.91 0.48
C GLN A 300 -15.02 2.33 0.42
N ARG A 301 -15.23 2.84 -0.80
CA ARG A 301 -16.11 3.97 -1.06
C ARG A 301 -17.40 3.67 -0.29
N VAL A 302 -17.64 4.37 0.81
CA VAL A 302 -18.94 4.32 1.49
C VAL A 302 -19.91 4.73 0.40
N GLY A 303 -20.74 3.76 -0.02
CA GLY A 303 -21.22 3.70 -1.39
C GLY A 303 -21.79 5.03 -1.89
N SER A 304 -21.48 5.34 -3.14
CA SER A 304 -22.29 6.26 -3.96
C SER A 304 -23.68 5.66 -4.28
N THR A 305 -24.22 4.87 -3.35
CA THR A 305 -25.57 4.31 -3.29
C THR A 305 -26.33 4.86 -2.08
N THR A 306 -25.91 5.98 -1.49
CA THR A 306 -26.85 6.94 -0.89
C THR A 306 -27.65 7.61 -1.99
N SER A 307 -28.52 6.77 -2.57
CA SER A 307 -29.89 7.04 -2.90
C SER A 307 -30.17 8.43 -3.43
N VAL A 308 -30.55 8.46 -4.70
CA VAL A 308 -31.29 9.56 -5.30
C VAL A 308 -32.44 10.04 -4.38
N ASP A 309 -32.99 9.18 -3.51
CA ASP A 309 -33.98 9.55 -2.50
C ASP A 309 -33.41 10.30 -1.28
N THR A 310 -32.14 10.13 -0.89
CA THR A 310 -31.51 10.96 0.16
C THR A 310 -31.23 12.37 -0.35
N ALA A 311 -30.75 12.50 -1.59
CA ALA A 311 -30.58 13.81 -2.23
C ALA A 311 -31.95 14.47 -2.49
N ARG A 312 -32.97 13.71 -2.88
CA ARG A 312 -34.35 14.22 -3.05
C ARG A 312 -34.98 14.63 -1.72
N ARG A 313 -34.81 13.85 -0.64
CA ARG A 313 -35.29 14.19 0.71
C ARG A 313 -34.58 15.41 1.30
N ALA A 314 -33.28 15.58 1.04
CA ALA A 314 -32.56 16.79 1.43
C ALA A 314 -33.08 18.02 0.66
N LYS A 315 -33.39 17.86 -0.63
CA LYS A 315 -33.96 18.93 -1.47
C LYS A 315 -35.41 19.28 -1.11
N GLU A 316 -36.22 18.32 -0.67
CA GLU A 316 -37.57 18.57 -0.14
C GLU A 316 -37.52 19.29 1.20
N ARG A 317 -36.66 18.85 2.12
CA ARG A 317 -36.48 19.52 3.42
C ARG A 317 -35.96 20.96 3.30
N LEU A 318 -35.10 21.24 2.31
CA LEU A 318 -34.65 22.61 2.05
C LEU A 318 -35.81 23.51 1.57
N ARG A 319 -36.67 23.00 0.70
CA ARG A 319 -37.85 23.74 0.20
C ARG A 319 -38.90 23.97 1.30
N GLU A 320 -39.12 22.99 2.17
CA GLU A 320 -39.99 23.14 3.35
C GLU A 320 -39.46 24.23 4.30
N PHE A 321 -38.13 24.34 4.44
CA PHE A 321 -37.50 25.37 5.28
C PHE A 321 -37.61 26.77 4.66
N GLU A 322 -37.48 26.88 3.34
CA GLU A 322 -37.67 28.12 2.57
C GLU A 322 -39.14 28.59 2.57
N HIS A 323 -40.11 27.68 2.56
CA HIS A 323 -41.54 28.02 2.60
C HIS A 323 -42.06 28.30 4.02
N GLY A 324 -41.42 27.75 5.05
CA GLY A 324 -41.75 28.04 6.46
C GLY A 324 -41.41 29.47 6.90
N HIS A 325 -40.56 30.20 6.17
CA HIS A 325 -40.17 31.59 6.46
C HIS A 325 -41.00 32.64 5.69
N SER A 326 -41.98 32.24 4.88
CA SER A 326 -42.88 33.16 4.15
C SER A 326 -44.27 33.29 4.79
N SER A 327 -44.45 32.85 6.04
CA SER A 327 -45.71 33.00 6.78
C SER A 327 -45.45 33.29 8.25
N VAL A 328 -44.86 34.45 8.54
CA VAL A 328 -45.01 35.20 9.79
C VAL A 328 -45.10 36.68 9.44
#